data_AF-K1SN66-F1
#
_entry.id   AF-K1SN66-F1
#
_cell.length_a   1.000
_cell.length_b   1.000
_cell.length_c   1.000
_cell.angle_alpha   90.00
_cell.angle_beta   90.00
_cell.angle_gamma   90.00
#
_symmetry.space_group_name_H-M   'P 1'
#
loop_
_entity.id
_entity.type
_entity.pdbx_description
1 polymer ?
#
loop_
_entity_poly.entity_id
_entity_poly.type
_entity_poly.pdbx_seq_one_letter_code
_entity_poly.pdbx_strand_id
1 'polypeptide(L)'
;DLDSKKVHQVTDGSTWYGTGGGFDYRWSPDGRWFALEFIGNRHDPYSDIGLVSAEGGEITNLTRSGYFSSSPRWVLDGNAILFETDRYGMRAHASWGSLSDVMLVFLNQDAYDKFRLSKEDYELRKALEEEQKKAREKAEREKKAKEKGKKSDKEQEAAAKEKEEKPTVEPIVVELEGIEDRIARLTPNSSNLASAIVDKKGETLYYLASFEKGFDLWKLDLRKRDPQLVSKNAGYGRFEMDGEGTIFLLGGQLRKLDGSNLKPVTFSARMKMDLAEERAAMFQHVYMQQKQRFYTEQMHGVDWEAMTANYRRFLPHIANNFDFAELLSEWLG
;
A
#
# COMPACT_ATOMS: atom_id res chain seq x y z
N ASP A 1 10.61 12.89 9.16
CA ASP A 1 9.91 14.08 9.70
C ASP A 1 10.17 15.27 8.77
N LEU A 2 9.11 15.87 8.22
CA LEU A 2 9.21 16.89 7.17
C LEU A 2 9.74 18.25 7.69
N ASP A 3 9.46 18.56 8.95
CA ASP A 3 9.81 19.85 9.56
C ASP A 3 11.27 19.85 10.04
N SER A 4 11.69 18.76 10.68
CA SER A 4 13.06 18.55 11.15
C SER A 4 14.00 17.97 10.10
N LYS A 5 13.46 17.49 8.97
CA LYS A 5 14.18 16.72 7.92
C LYS A 5 14.94 15.50 8.46
N LYS A 6 14.59 15.03 9.67
CA LYS A 6 15.19 13.84 10.25
C LYS A 6 14.61 12.60 9.59
N VAL A 7 15.51 11.68 9.23
CA VAL A 7 15.16 10.33 8.80
C VAL A 7 14.92 9.51 10.07
N HIS A 8 13.77 8.84 10.10
CA HIS A 8 13.43 7.92 11.17
C HIS A 8 13.44 6.50 10.63
N GLN A 9 14.08 5.58 11.36
CA GLN A 9 14.12 4.18 11.00
C GLN A 9 12.95 3.46 11.65
N VAL A 10 12.07 2.88 10.83
CA VAL A 10 10.86 2.17 11.31
C VAL A 10 11.18 0.70 11.62
N THR A 11 11.93 0.03 10.73
CA THR A 11 12.38 -1.35 10.88
C THR A 11 13.86 -1.47 10.55
N ASP A 12 14.51 -2.55 10.98
CA ASP A 12 15.92 -2.83 10.72
C ASP A 12 16.18 -3.51 9.35
N GLY A 13 15.11 -3.82 8.60
CA GLY A 13 15.18 -4.51 7.32
C GLY A 13 15.49 -6.01 7.42
N SER A 14 15.65 -6.57 8.63
CA SER A 14 16.01 -7.99 8.83
C SER A 14 14.91 -8.98 8.40
N THR A 15 13.70 -8.47 8.16
CA THR A 15 12.53 -9.25 7.76
C THR A 15 12.17 -9.10 6.28
N TRP A 16 13.01 -8.44 5.48
CA TRP A 16 12.82 -8.39 4.03
C TRP A 16 14.16 -8.51 3.32
N TYR A 17 14.41 -9.66 2.71
CA TYR A 17 15.71 -9.96 2.09
C TYR A 17 15.83 -9.41 0.67
N GLY A 18 14.73 -8.96 0.07
CA GLY A 18 14.71 -8.34 -1.25
C GLY A 18 15.44 -7.00 -1.23
N THR A 19 16.52 -6.90 -2.00
CA THR A 19 17.38 -5.72 -1.99
C THR A 19 17.09 -4.76 -3.16
N GLY A 20 16.32 -5.17 -4.16
CA GLY A 20 15.93 -4.35 -5.33
C GLY A 20 14.86 -3.27 -5.05
N GLY A 21 14.46 -3.07 -3.80
CA GLY A 21 13.20 -2.40 -3.46
C GLY A 21 11.99 -3.31 -3.69
N GLY A 22 10.78 -2.79 -3.51
CA GLY A 22 9.56 -3.52 -3.85
C GLY A 22 8.91 -4.36 -2.73
N PHE A 23 9.20 -4.08 -1.46
CA PHE A 23 8.29 -4.52 -0.39
C PHE A 23 7.07 -3.59 -0.36
N ASP A 24 5.87 -4.15 -0.31
CA ASP A 24 4.64 -3.35 -0.27
C ASP A 24 4.35 -2.89 1.15
N TYR A 25 4.03 -1.61 1.31
CA TYR A 25 3.59 -1.05 2.58
C TYR A 25 2.57 0.07 2.34
N ARG A 26 1.77 0.34 3.37
CA ARG A 26 0.76 1.40 3.37
C ARG A 26 0.69 2.07 4.74
N TRP A 27 0.69 3.40 4.70
CA TRP A 27 0.35 4.24 5.85
C TRP A 27 -1.11 4.05 6.23
N SER A 28 -1.37 4.00 7.53
CA SER A 28 -2.72 4.12 8.05
C SER A 28 -3.31 5.51 7.78
N PRO A 29 -4.63 5.64 7.65
CA PRO A 29 -5.30 6.93 7.50
C PRO A 29 -5.01 7.94 8.61
N ASP A 30 -4.73 7.47 9.84
CA ASP A 30 -4.39 8.32 10.99
C ASP A 30 -2.89 8.66 11.08
N GLY A 31 -2.07 8.12 10.17
CA GLY A 31 -0.62 8.36 10.14
C GLY A 31 0.16 7.78 11.33
N ARG A 32 -0.40 6.82 12.07
CA ARG A 32 0.26 6.22 13.25
C ARG A 32 0.84 4.83 13.01
N TRP A 33 0.50 4.20 11.91
CA TRP A 33 0.84 2.81 11.62
C TRP A 33 1.25 2.59 10.18
N PHE A 34 2.04 1.55 9.98
CA PHE A 34 2.31 0.94 8.69
C PHE A 34 1.76 -0.48 8.68
N ALA A 35 0.98 -0.80 7.66
CA ALA A 35 0.76 -2.18 7.23
C ALA A 35 1.81 -2.49 6.17
N LEU A 36 2.50 -3.62 6.28
CA LEU A 36 3.58 -3.98 5.37
C LEU A 36 3.67 -5.47 5.13
N GLU A 37 4.29 -5.86 4.03
CA GLU A 37 4.74 -7.23 3.81
C GLU A 37 6.08 -7.47 4.51
N PHE A 38 6.22 -8.62 5.15
CA PHE A 38 7.48 -9.04 5.76
C PHE A 38 7.60 -10.57 5.83
N ILE A 39 8.84 -11.04 5.97
CA ILE A 39 9.20 -12.45 6.10
C ILE A 39 9.36 -12.77 7.58
N GLY A 40 8.25 -13.13 8.24
CA GLY A 40 8.23 -13.35 9.69
C GLY A 40 9.01 -14.58 10.16
N ASN A 41 8.94 -15.69 9.42
CA ASN A 41 9.50 -16.98 9.85
C ASN A 41 10.83 -17.33 9.15
N ARG A 42 11.56 -16.32 8.63
CA ARG A 42 12.79 -16.50 7.83
C ARG A 42 12.65 -17.50 6.67
N HIS A 43 11.42 -17.69 6.20
CA HIS A 43 11.06 -18.68 5.20
C HIS A 43 10.75 -17.97 3.89
N ASP A 44 11.77 -17.32 3.32
CA ASP A 44 11.68 -16.68 2.02
C ASP A 44 11.31 -17.73 0.94
N PRO A 45 10.42 -17.40 -0.03
CA PRO A 45 9.81 -16.10 -0.28
C PRO A 45 8.46 -15.88 0.43
N TYR A 46 8.06 -16.72 1.39
CA TYR A 46 6.74 -16.63 2.01
C TYR A 46 6.64 -15.42 2.96
N SER A 47 5.93 -14.39 2.51
CA SER A 47 5.62 -13.19 3.29
C SER A 47 4.29 -13.32 4.04
N ASP A 48 4.20 -12.58 5.14
CA ASP A 48 2.98 -12.34 5.91
C ASP A 48 2.67 -10.83 5.90
N ILE A 49 1.48 -10.46 6.37
CA ILE A 49 1.14 -9.05 6.61
C ILE A 49 1.47 -8.68 8.05
N GLY A 50 2.30 -7.65 8.19
CA GLY A 50 2.73 -7.10 9.46
C GLY A 50 2.14 -5.71 9.74
N LEU A 51 2.07 -5.37 11.01
CA LEU A 51 1.76 -4.03 11.51
C LEU A 51 2.92 -3.50 12.34
N VAL A 52 3.34 -2.27 12.08
CA VAL A 52 4.36 -1.57 12.89
C VAL A 52 3.95 -0.12 13.11
N SER A 53 4.33 0.45 14.25
CA SER A 53 4.11 1.87 14.53
C SER A 53 4.90 2.75 13.56
N ALA A 54 4.37 3.92 13.23
CA ALA A 54 5.09 4.95 12.50
C ALA A 54 6.34 5.45 13.22
N GLU A 55 6.35 5.35 14.56
CA GLU A 55 7.50 5.63 15.41
C GLU A 55 8.52 4.47 15.44
N GLY A 56 8.29 3.41 14.65
CA GLY A 56 9.12 2.21 14.61
C GLY A 56 8.84 1.24 15.75
N GLY A 57 9.63 0.16 15.79
CA GLY A 57 9.52 -0.90 16.79
C GLY A 57 9.33 -2.28 16.16
N GLU A 58 8.83 -3.22 16.96
CA GLU A 58 8.62 -4.59 16.51
C GLU A 58 7.43 -4.72 15.55
N ILE A 59 7.60 -5.56 14.53
CA ILE A 59 6.54 -5.89 13.57
C ILE A 59 5.63 -6.94 14.20
N THR A 60 4.34 -6.64 14.29
CA THR A 60 3.34 -7.61 14.72
C THR A 60 2.80 -8.37 13.52
N ASN A 61 2.95 -9.70 13.49
CA ASN A 61 2.39 -10.55 12.45
C ASN A 61 0.86 -10.66 12.59
N LEU A 62 0.11 -10.16 11.61
CA LEU A 62 -1.36 -10.17 11.60
C LEU A 62 -1.94 -11.45 10.99
N THR A 63 -1.23 -12.10 10.07
CA THR A 63 -1.77 -13.22 9.28
C THR A 63 -1.35 -14.58 9.80
N ARG A 64 -0.09 -14.72 10.24
CA ARG A 64 0.52 -15.96 10.77
C ARG A 64 0.15 -17.19 9.94
N SER A 65 0.14 -17.04 8.63
CA SER A 65 -0.58 -17.98 7.76
C SER A 65 0.25 -19.23 7.45
N GLY A 66 1.59 -19.10 7.44
CA GLY A 66 2.50 -20.10 6.90
C GLY A 66 2.44 -20.21 5.37
N TYR A 67 1.72 -19.30 4.72
CA TYR A 67 1.47 -19.19 3.28
C TYR A 67 1.87 -17.78 2.81
N PHE A 68 1.82 -17.53 1.50
CA PHE A 68 2.14 -16.21 0.97
C PHE A 68 0.97 -15.26 1.23
N SER A 69 1.24 -14.09 1.83
CA SER A 69 0.28 -13.02 2.03
C SER A 69 0.89 -11.68 1.60
N SER A 70 0.16 -10.91 0.78
CA SER A 70 0.69 -9.72 0.12
C SER A 70 -0.35 -8.63 -0.11
N SER A 71 0.09 -7.52 -0.70
CA SER A 71 -0.72 -6.38 -1.13
C SER A 71 -1.58 -5.74 -0.01
N PRO A 72 -1.00 -5.39 1.16
CA PRO A 72 -1.76 -4.82 2.25
C PRO A 72 -2.39 -3.46 1.87
N ARG A 73 -3.66 -3.26 2.20
CA ARG A 73 -4.35 -1.97 2.06
C ARG A 73 -5.26 -1.67 3.24
N TRP A 74 -5.15 -0.47 3.79
CA TRP A 74 -6.10 0.02 4.78
C TRP A 74 -7.47 0.25 4.16
N VAL A 75 -8.50 -0.26 4.81
CA VAL A 75 -9.91 -0.14 4.40
C VAL A 75 -10.78 0.09 5.64
N LEU A 76 -12.07 0.38 5.44
CA LEU A 76 -13.04 0.62 6.53
C LEU A 76 -12.56 1.72 7.49
N ASP A 77 -12.17 2.86 6.92
CA ASP A 77 -11.60 4.01 7.65
C ASP A 77 -10.38 3.67 8.51
N GLY A 78 -9.63 2.64 8.10
CA GLY A 78 -8.44 2.17 8.79
C GLY A 78 -8.68 1.08 9.82
N ASN A 79 -9.91 0.62 10.02
CA ASN A 79 -10.22 -0.42 11.02
C ASN A 79 -9.98 -1.86 10.51
N ALA A 80 -9.59 -2.02 9.25
CA ALA A 80 -9.21 -3.31 8.69
C ALA A 80 -8.12 -3.16 7.63
N ILE A 81 -7.42 -4.27 7.38
CA ILE A 81 -6.43 -4.40 6.31
C ILE A 81 -6.91 -5.46 5.33
N LEU A 82 -7.06 -5.05 4.08
CA LEU A 82 -7.24 -5.92 2.92
C LEU A 82 -5.89 -6.52 2.54
N PHE A 83 -5.86 -7.80 2.22
CA PHE A 83 -4.67 -8.48 1.72
C PHE A 83 -5.04 -9.65 0.82
N GLU A 84 -4.07 -10.12 0.04
CA GLU A 84 -4.20 -11.31 -0.79
C GLU A 84 -3.44 -12.47 -0.12
N THR A 85 -3.95 -13.70 -0.22
CA THR A 85 -3.24 -14.90 0.28
C THR A 85 -3.49 -16.13 -0.57
N ASP A 86 -2.49 -16.99 -0.73
CA ASP A 86 -2.60 -18.28 -1.43
C ASP A 86 -2.94 -19.46 -0.49
N ARG A 87 -3.25 -19.18 0.79
CA ARG A 87 -3.56 -20.18 1.83
C ARG A 87 -4.60 -21.23 1.40
N TYR A 88 -5.65 -20.79 0.70
CA TYR A 88 -6.81 -21.61 0.33
C TYR A 88 -6.80 -22.08 -1.12
N GLY A 89 -5.98 -21.49 -1.98
CA GLY A 89 -5.95 -21.77 -3.41
C GLY A 89 -5.05 -22.93 -3.78
N MET A 90 -4.96 -23.18 -5.09
CA MET A 90 -3.92 -24.05 -5.65
C MET A 90 -2.55 -23.47 -5.28
N ARG A 91 -1.62 -24.33 -4.87
CA ARG A 91 -0.31 -23.93 -4.35
C ARG A 91 0.77 -24.19 -5.39
N ALA A 92 1.76 -23.29 -5.43
CA ALA A 92 2.96 -23.52 -6.19
C ALA A 92 3.82 -24.60 -5.48
N HIS A 93 3.89 -25.80 -6.05
CA HIS A 93 4.82 -26.84 -5.58
C HIS A 93 6.23 -26.70 -6.18
N ALA A 94 6.37 -25.95 -7.29
CA ALA A 94 7.62 -25.78 -8.01
C ALA A 94 7.67 -24.44 -8.79
N SER A 95 7.38 -23.33 -8.12
CA SER A 95 7.59 -21.94 -8.59
C SER A 95 6.51 -21.29 -9.47
N TRP A 96 5.44 -21.97 -9.88
CA TRP A 96 4.36 -21.36 -10.70
C TRP A 96 2.97 -21.89 -10.34
N GLY A 97 1.95 -21.08 -10.59
CA GLY A 97 0.54 -21.52 -10.56
C GLY A 97 -0.13 -21.46 -9.19
N SER A 98 0.12 -20.41 -8.39
CA SER A 98 -0.72 -20.16 -7.21
C SER A 98 -2.03 -19.48 -7.58
N LEU A 99 -3.09 -19.79 -6.83
CA LEU A 99 -4.34 -19.03 -6.84
C LEU A 99 -4.49 -18.37 -5.47
N SER A 100 -4.96 -17.13 -5.48
CA SER A 100 -5.08 -16.31 -4.28
C SER A 100 -6.54 -15.98 -3.97
N ASP A 101 -6.76 -15.57 -2.74
CA ASP A 101 -8.00 -15.03 -2.22
C ASP A 101 -7.78 -13.66 -1.63
N VAL A 102 -8.81 -12.82 -1.70
CA VAL A 102 -8.82 -11.53 -1.03
C VAL A 102 -9.43 -11.72 0.36
N MET A 103 -8.73 -11.20 1.37
CA MET A 103 -9.04 -11.33 2.77
C MET A 103 -9.12 -9.96 3.45
N LEU A 104 -9.82 -9.88 4.57
CA LEU A 104 -9.72 -8.79 5.55
C LEU A 104 -9.20 -9.34 6.86
N VAL A 105 -8.30 -8.61 7.50
CA VAL A 105 -8.03 -8.72 8.95
C VAL A 105 -8.53 -7.45 9.63
N PHE A 106 -9.36 -7.60 10.67
CA PHE A 106 -9.94 -6.46 11.40
C PHE A 106 -9.09 -6.14 12.63
N LEU A 107 -8.80 -4.85 12.82
CA LEU A 107 -7.91 -4.38 13.88
C LEU A 107 -8.63 -4.18 15.22
N ASN A 108 -9.96 -4.16 15.23
CA ASN A 108 -10.76 -4.10 16.45
C ASN A 108 -12.04 -4.94 16.30
N GLN A 109 -12.57 -5.38 17.46
CA GLN A 109 -13.75 -6.23 17.55
C GLN A 109 -14.99 -5.51 16.99
N ASP A 110 -15.13 -4.22 17.26
CA ASP A 110 -16.28 -3.44 16.81
C ASP A 110 -16.42 -3.42 15.28
N ALA A 111 -15.32 -3.23 14.55
CA ALA A 111 -15.33 -3.26 13.09
C ALA A 111 -15.64 -4.65 12.54
N TYR A 112 -15.16 -5.71 13.19
CA TYR A 112 -15.48 -7.09 12.83
C TYR A 112 -16.96 -7.41 13.06
N ASP A 113 -17.52 -7.00 14.20
CA ASP A 113 -18.93 -7.19 14.52
C ASP A 113 -19.82 -6.40 13.56
N LYS A 114 -19.47 -5.13 13.29
CA LYS A 114 -20.12 -4.30 12.27
C LYS A 114 -20.09 -4.95 10.89
N PHE A 115 -18.99 -5.63 10.55
CA PHE A 115 -18.86 -6.37 9.30
C PHE A 115 -19.79 -7.59 9.21
N ARG A 116 -20.14 -8.20 10.34
CA ARG A 116 -20.98 -9.39 10.39
C ARG A 116 -22.47 -9.12 10.49
N LEU A 117 -22.87 -7.86 10.66
CA LEU A 117 -24.27 -7.47 10.71
C LEU A 117 -25.01 -7.83 9.42
N SER A 118 -26.30 -8.14 9.57
CA SER A 118 -27.23 -8.19 8.43
C SER A 118 -27.30 -6.82 7.75
N LYS A 119 -27.87 -6.77 6.54
CA LYS A 119 -28.01 -5.48 5.85
C LYS A 119 -28.90 -4.53 6.65
N GLU A 120 -30.01 -5.04 7.19
CA GLU A 120 -30.98 -4.29 7.97
C GLU A 120 -30.34 -3.74 9.25
N ASP A 121 -29.62 -4.58 9.99
CA ASP A 121 -28.93 -4.16 11.23
C ASP A 121 -27.80 -3.17 10.95
N TYR A 122 -27.09 -3.35 9.83
CA TYR A 122 -26.02 -2.45 9.42
C TYR A 122 -26.55 -1.05 9.08
N GLU A 123 -27.62 -0.95 8.30
CA GLU A 123 -28.25 0.34 7.97
C GLU A 123 -28.82 1.02 9.23
N LEU A 124 -29.43 0.25 10.13
CA LEU A 124 -29.90 0.77 11.41
C LEU A 124 -28.75 1.34 12.25
N ARG A 125 -27.65 0.58 12.37
CA ARG A 125 -26.46 1.01 13.10
C ARG A 125 -25.82 2.25 12.47
N LYS A 126 -25.73 2.31 11.14
CA LYS A 126 -25.21 3.46 10.39
C LYS A 126 -26.05 4.71 10.65
N ALA A 127 -27.39 4.59 10.61
CA ALA A 127 -28.28 5.71 10.93
C ALA A 127 -28.11 6.22 12.36
N LEU A 128 -27.96 5.31 13.33
CA LEU A 128 -27.69 5.64 14.73
C LEU A 128 -26.34 6.35 14.90
N GLU A 129 -25.28 5.86 14.26
CA GLU A 129 -23.94 6.47 14.29
C GLU A 129 -23.96 7.88 13.66
N GLU A 130 -24.67 8.09 12.55
CA GLU A 130 -24.85 9.41 11.93
C GLU A 130 -25.61 10.38 12.84
N GLU A 131 -26.66 9.92 13.51
CA GLU A 131 -27.43 10.73 14.47
C GLU A 131 -26.55 11.12 15.67
N GLN A 132 -25.81 10.16 16.22
CA GLN A 132 -24.86 10.40 17.31
C GLN A 132 -23.76 11.38 16.90
N LYS A 133 -23.22 11.27 15.68
CA LYS A 133 -22.23 12.21 15.15
C LYS A 133 -22.80 13.62 15.03
N LYS A 134 -23.99 13.78 14.47
CA LYS A 134 -24.69 15.08 14.38
C LYS A 134 -24.94 15.68 15.77
N ALA A 135 -25.31 14.86 16.75
CA ALA A 135 -25.48 15.29 18.14
C ALA A 135 -24.16 15.75 18.78
N ARG A 136 -23.06 15.02 18.57
CA ARG A 136 -21.72 15.38 19.05
C ARG A 136 -21.22 16.69 18.43
N GLU A 137 -21.34 16.84 17.11
CA GLU A 137 -20.96 18.07 16.40
C GLU A 137 -21.77 19.28 16.89
N LYS A 138 -23.07 19.10 17.15
CA LYS A 138 -23.92 20.15 17.73
C LYS A 138 -23.44 20.53 19.14
N ALA A 139 -23.16 19.55 19.99
CA ALA A 139 -22.67 19.78 21.35
C ALA A 139 -21.29 20.48 21.36
N GLU A 140 -20.39 20.14 20.43
CA GLU A 140 -19.10 20.82 20.28
C GLU A 140 -19.25 22.26 19.81
N ARG A 141 -20.14 22.52 18.83
CA ARG A 141 -20.45 23.90 18.38
C ARG A 141 -21.02 24.75 19.51
N GLU A 142 -21.91 24.20 20.33
CA GLU A 142 -22.48 24.88 21.50
C GLU A 142 -21.42 25.16 22.58
N LYS A 143 -20.46 24.25 22.80
CA LYS A 143 -19.31 24.47 23.69
C LYS A 143 -18.38 25.57 23.17
N LYS A 144 -17.99 25.52 21.88
CA LYS A 144 -17.14 26.55 21.23
C LYS A 144 -17.81 27.93 21.25
N ALA A 145 -19.15 28.01 21.12
CA ALA A 145 -19.90 29.26 21.23
C ALA A 145 -19.91 29.85 22.66
N LYS A 146 -20.03 29.00 23.69
CA LYS A 146 -19.97 29.44 25.09
C LYS A 146 -18.57 29.90 25.53
N GLU A 147 -17.51 29.32 24.97
CA GLU A 147 -16.13 29.77 25.23
C GLU A 147 -15.81 31.11 24.59
N LYS A 148 -16.31 31.38 23.36
CA LYS A 148 -16.16 32.69 22.71
C LYS A 148 -16.89 33.83 23.43
N GLY A 149 -18.01 33.53 24.11
CA GLY A 149 -18.74 34.52 24.93
C GLY A 149 -18.04 34.92 26.25
N LYS A 150 -16.91 34.30 26.59
CA LYS A 150 -16.21 34.50 27.88
C LYS A 150 -14.82 35.14 27.77
N LYS A 151 -14.36 35.52 26.57
CA LYS A 151 -13.05 36.17 26.35
C LYS A 151 -13.19 37.60 25.81
N SER A 152 -12.42 38.52 26.39
CA SER A 152 -12.35 39.93 26.00
C SER A 152 -11.72 40.12 24.62
N ASP A 153 -12.08 41.22 23.95
CA ASP A 153 -11.75 41.53 22.54
C ASP A 153 -10.25 41.46 22.18
N LYS A 154 -9.33 41.49 23.15
CA LYS A 154 -7.88 41.44 22.90
C LYS A 154 -7.29 40.03 22.76
N GLU A 155 -8.01 38.96 23.15
CA GLU A 155 -7.53 37.57 22.99
C GLU A 155 -8.04 36.87 21.72
N GLN A 156 -8.98 37.48 21.00
CA GLN A 156 -9.61 36.88 19.82
C GLN A 156 -8.69 36.89 18.59
N GLU A 157 -7.79 37.87 18.46
CA GLU A 157 -6.85 37.96 17.33
C GLU A 157 -5.65 37.00 17.42
N ALA A 158 -5.20 36.66 18.63
CA ALA A 158 -4.11 35.69 18.83
C ALA A 158 -4.59 34.24 18.63
N ALA A 159 -5.82 33.91 19.06
CA ALA A 159 -6.39 32.57 18.90
C ALA A 159 -6.82 32.24 17.46
N ALA A 160 -6.97 33.23 16.59
CA ALA A 160 -7.36 33.04 15.19
C ALA A 160 -6.20 32.63 14.28
N LYS A 161 -4.94 32.82 14.69
CA LYS A 161 -3.75 32.54 13.87
C LYS A 161 -3.07 31.18 14.15
N GLU A 162 -3.42 30.48 15.22
CA GLU A 162 -2.81 29.17 15.58
C GLU A 162 -3.72 27.95 15.36
N LYS A 163 -4.95 28.14 14.89
CA LYS A 163 -5.89 27.03 14.62
C LYS A 163 -6.29 26.94 13.15
N GLU A 164 -5.31 26.67 12.29
CA GLU A 164 -5.61 25.79 11.16
C GLU A 164 -5.79 24.38 11.73
N GLU A 165 -7.02 24.07 12.15
CA GLU A 165 -7.46 22.72 12.52
C GLU A 165 -7.25 21.80 11.29
N LYS A 166 -6.10 21.12 11.23
CA LYS A 166 -5.99 19.89 10.43
C LYS A 166 -7.12 18.97 10.91
N PRO A 167 -7.92 18.36 10.03
CA PRO A 167 -8.94 17.41 10.45
C PRO A 167 -8.24 16.31 11.24
N THR A 168 -8.49 16.25 12.54
CA THR A 168 -7.95 15.20 13.41
C THR A 168 -8.69 13.91 13.07
N VAL A 169 -8.09 13.10 12.20
CA VAL A 169 -8.53 11.72 11.96
C VAL A 169 -8.54 11.01 13.31
N GLU A 170 -9.65 10.35 13.65
CA GLU A 170 -9.76 9.60 14.90
C GLU A 170 -8.67 8.52 14.93
N PRO A 171 -7.94 8.36 16.05
CA PRO A 171 -6.91 7.34 16.15
C PRO A 171 -7.49 5.94 15.95
N ILE A 172 -6.81 5.13 15.15
CA ILE A 172 -7.20 3.73 14.92
C ILE A 172 -6.90 2.94 16.19
N VAL A 173 -7.93 2.27 16.71
CA VAL A 173 -7.80 1.35 17.84
C VAL A 173 -7.35 -0.01 17.32
N VAL A 174 -6.18 -0.46 17.80
CA VAL A 174 -5.58 -1.75 17.46
C VAL A 174 -5.65 -2.67 18.68
N GLU A 175 -6.45 -3.71 18.56
CA GLU A 175 -6.59 -4.80 19.51
C GLU A 175 -5.89 -6.02 18.91
N LEU A 176 -4.81 -6.50 19.53
CA LEU A 176 -4.03 -7.62 18.96
C LEU A 176 -4.49 -8.99 19.48
N GLU A 177 -5.13 -9.03 20.65
CA GLU A 177 -5.64 -10.27 21.22
C GLU A 177 -6.78 -10.82 20.35
N GLY A 178 -6.70 -12.11 19.96
CA GLY A 178 -7.70 -12.77 19.10
C GLY A 178 -7.81 -12.17 17.69
N ILE A 179 -6.77 -11.52 17.18
CA ILE A 179 -6.78 -10.94 15.83
C ILE A 179 -6.89 -12.00 14.73
N GLU A 180 -6.36 -13.21 14.99
CA GLU A 180 -6.43 -14.37 14.11
C GLU A 180 -7.87 -14.87 13.86
N ASP A 181 -8.77 -14.65 14.81
CA ASP A 181 -10.19 -15.02 14.70
C ASP A 181 -11.01 -13.96 13.95
N ARG A 182 -10.43 -12.79 13.74
CA ARG A 182 -11.02 -11.65 13.05
C ARG A 182 -10.51 -11.53 11.62
N ILE A 183 -10.30 -12.66 10.96
CA ILE A 183 -9.96 -12.74 9.54
C ILE A 183 -11.15 -13.24 8.73
N ALA A 184 -11.52 -12.52 7.67
CA ALA A 184 -12.65 -12.86 6.81
C ALA A 184 -12.22 -12.98 5.34
N ARG A 185 -12.58 -14.09 4.70
CA ARG A 185 -12.45 -14.26 3.23
C ARG A 185 -13.53 -13.49 2.51
N LEU A 186 -13.16 -12.74 1.47
CA LEU A 186 -14.08 -11.96 0.65
C LEU A 186 -14.39 -12.64 -0.69
N THR A 187 -13.38 -13.19 -1.36
CA THR A 187 -13.56 -13.85 -2.65
C THR A 187 -14.27 -15.20 -2.48
N PRO A 188 -15.28 -15.52 -3.32
CA PRO A 188 -16.03 -16.77 -3.21
C PRO A 188 -15.21 -17.99 -3.64
N ASN A 189 -14.22 -17.78 -4.50
CA ASN A 189 -13.31 -18.81 -4.99
C ASN A 189 -11.90 -18.23 -5.17
N SER A 190 -10.90 -19.09 -5.02
CA SER A 190 -9.51 -18.73 -5.28
C SER A 190 -9.32 -18.54 -6.79
N SER A 191 -8.54 -17.53 -7.18
CA SER A 191 -8.28 -17.24 -8.59
C SER A 191 -6.90 -16.61 -8.76
N ASN A 192 -6.42 -16.54 -10.00
CA ASN A 192 -5.22 -15.76 -10.29
C ASN A 192 -5.63 -14.28 -10.30
N LEU A 193 -5.23 -13.55 -9.26
CA LEU A 193 -5.62 -12.16 -9.02
C LEU A 193 -4.53 -11.20 -9.53
N ALA A 194 -4.96 -10.09 -10.13
CA ALA A 194 -4.03 -9.01 -10.48
C ALA A 194 -4.05 -7.86 -9.47
N SER A 195 -5.23 -7.55 -8.93
CA SER A 195 -5.38 -6.51 -7.91
C SER A 195 -6.77 -6.56 -7.29
N ALA A 196 -6.88 -6.12 -6.04
CA ALA A 196 -8.12 -5.92 -5.34
C ALA A 196 -8.14 -4.58 -4.57
N ILE A 197 -9.34 -3.98 -4.45
CA ILE A 197 -9.56 -2.76 -3.68
C ILE A 197 -11.00 -2.70 -3.17
N VAL A 198 -11.20 -2.22 -1.95
CA VAL A 198 -12.54 -1.89 -1.43
C VAL A 198 -12.80 -0.41 -1.67
N ASP A 199 -14.02 -0.04 -2.06
CA ASP A 199 -14.40 1.35 -2.24
C ASP A 199 -14.31 2.16 -0.94
N LYS A 200 -14.26 3.49 -1.07
CA LYS A 200 -14.10 4.40 0.09
C LYS A 200 -15.19 4.21 1.15
N LYS A 201 -16.37 3.72 0.77
CA LYS A 201 -17.50 3.47 1.68
C LYS A 201 -17.36 2.17 2.47
N GLY A 202 -16.47 1.27 2.06
CA GLY A 202 -16.35 -0.03 2.71
C GLY A 202 -17.48 -1.00 2.39
N GLU A 203 -18.12 -0.84 1.23
CA GLU A 203 -19.34 -1.60 0.86
C GLU A 203 -19.10 -2.54 -0.32
N THR A 204 -18.22 -2.15 -1.26
CA THR A 204 -17.98 -2.91 -2.49
C THR A 204 -16.51 -3.24 -2.66
N LEU A 205 -16.20 -4.53 -2.84
CA LEU A 205 -14.91 -5.01 -3.32
C LEU A 205 -14.88 -4.97 -4.85
N TYR A 206 -13.84 -4.40 -5.43
CA TYR A 206 -13.48 -4.56 -6.84
C TYR A 206 -12.21 -5.40 -6.94
N TYR A 207 -12.19 -6.37 -7.85
CA TYR A 207 -11.03 -7.24 -8.03
C TYR A 207 -10.88 -7.67 -9.49
N LEU A 208 -9.63 -7.86 -9.91
CA LEU A 208 -9.27 -8.40 -11.23
C LEU A 208 -8.90 -9.87 -11.07
N ALA A 209 -9.65 -10.74 -11.74
CA ALA A 209 -9.41 -12.18 -11.73
C ALA A 209 -9.22 -12.69 -13.15
N SER A 210 -8.23 -13.56 -13.34
CA SER A 210 -7.95 -14.17 -14.63
C SER A 210 -9.13 -15.04 -15.08
N PHE A 211 -9.58 -14.84 -16.31
CA PHE A 211 -10.58 -15.65 -16.98
C PHE A 211 -10.25 -15.75 -18.48
N GLU A 212 -10.27 -16.97 -19.02
CA GLU A 212 -9.82 -17.27 -20.40
C GLU A 212 -8.46 -16.65 -20.76
N LYS A 213 -8.43 -15.59 -21.58
CA LYS A 213 -7.22 -14.99 -22.16
C LYS A 213 -6.73 -13.73 -21.42
N GLY A 214 -7.42 -13.28 -20.37
CA GLY A 214 -7.08 -12.03 -19.70
C GLY A 214 -7.66 -11.95 -18.29
N PHE A 215 -7.75 -10.72 -17.77
CA PHE A 215 -8.33 -10.46 -16.46
C PHE A 215 -9.67 -9.75 -16.63
N ASP A 216 -10.70 -10.32 -16.01
CA ASP A 216 -12.02 -9.74 -15.91
C ASP A 216 -12.10 -8.86 -14.66
N LEU A 217 -12.82 -7.74 -14.77
CA LEU A 217 -13.15 -6.89 -13.63
C LEU A 217 -14.43 -7.41 -12.98
N TRP A 218 -14.34 -7.74 -11.71
CA TRP A 218 -15.46 -8.15 -10.88
C TRP A 218 -15.70 -7.13 -9.78
N LYS A 219 -16.96 -7.07 -9.33
CA LYS A 219 -17.34 -6.39 -8.09
C LYS A 219 -18.11 -7.34 -7.19
N LEU A 220 -18.02 -7.15 -5.89
CA LEU A 220 -18.75 -7.92 -4.89
C LEU A 220 -19.22 -6.98 -3.78
N ASP A 221 -20.52 -7.00 -3.51
CA ASP A 221 -21.10 -6.36 -2.32
C ASP A 221 -20.67 -7.18 -1.09
N LEU A 222 -19.97 -6.54 -0.15
CA LEU A 222 -19.34 -7.20 0.99
C LEU A 222 -20.33 -7.87 1.95
N ARG A 223 -21.60 -7.41 1.98
CA ARG A 223 -22.65 -7.96 2.84
C ARG A 223 -23.43 -9.05 2.13
N LYS A 224 -23.81 -8.83 0.87
CA LYS A 224 -24.58 -9.81 0.09
C LYS A 224 -23.75 -10.98 -0.41
N ARG A 225 -22.44 -10.77 -0.60
CA ARG A 225 -21.50 -11.75 -1.16
C ARG A 225 -21.93 -12.28 -2.53
N ASP A 226 -22.49 -11.39 -3.35
CA ASP A 226 -22.94 -11.67 -4.72
C ASP A 226 -21.93 -11.09 -5.72
N PRO A 227 -21.02 -11.90 -6.29
CA PRO A 227 -20.03 -11.45 -7.26
C PRO A 227 -20.70 -11.13 -8.61
N GLN A 228 -20.40 -9.97 -9.16
CA GLN A 228 -20.93 -9.51 -10.44
C GLN A 228 -19.79 -9.13 -11.37
N LEU A 229 -19.85 -9.64 -12.61
CA LEU A 229 -18.94 -9.25 -13.67
C LEU A 229 -19.24 -7.81 -14.09
N VAL A 230 -18.21 -6.95 -14.05
CA VAL A 230 -18.31 -5.55 -14.46
C VAL A 230 -17.85 -5.39 -15.90
N SER A 231 -16.69 -5.97 -16.25
CA SER A 231 -16.11 -5.84 -17.59
C SER A 231 -15.24 -7.06 -17.92
N LYS A 232 -15.45 -7.64 -19.10
CA LYS A 232 -14.61 -8.71 -19.63
C LYS A 232 -13.30 -8.14 -20.16
N ASN A 233 -12.21 -8.90 -19.97
CA ASN A 233 -10.88 -8.55 -20.44
C ASN A 233 -10.50 -7.09 -20.11
N ALA A 234 -10.79 -6.68 -18.87
CA ALA A 234 -10.36 -5.40 -18.33
C ALA A 234 -8.82 -5.26 -18.37
N GLY A 235 -8.08 -6.37 -18.45
CA GLY A 235 -6.63 -6.39 -18.57
C GLY A 235 -5.93 -6.34 -17.22
N TYR A 236 -4.60 -6.40 -17.25
CA TYR A 236 -3.77 -6.44 -16.05
C TYR A 236 -3.41 -5.03 -15.55
N GLY A 237 -3.30 -4.87 -14.24
CA GLY A 237 -2.86 -3.62 -13.60
C GLY A 237 -3.17 -3.59 -12.11
N ARG A 238 -2.76 -2.51 -11.45
CA ARG A 238 -2.97 -2.25 -10.03
C ARG A 238 -4.10 -1.25 -9.84
N PHE A 239 -5.02 -1.51 -8.92
CA PHE A 239 -5.95 -0.47 -8.49
C PHE A 239 -5.26 0.57 -7.61
N GLU A 240 -5.59 1.84 -7.79
CA GLU A 240 -5.28 2.90 -6.84
C GLU A 240 -6.51 3.78 -6.64
N MET A 241 -6.57 4.46 -5.49
CA MET A 241 -7.67 5.36 -5.16
C MET A 241 -7.13 6.74 -4.86
N ASP A 242 -7.79 7.78 -5.38
CA ASP A 242 -7.48 9.16 -5.00
C ASP A 242 -8.13 9.54 -3.65
N GLY A 243 -7.84 10.74 -3.16
CA GLY A 243 -8.41 11.24 -1.91
C GLY A 243 -9.92 11.45 -1.94
N GLU A 244 -10.53 11.59 -3.12
CA GLU A 244 -11.99 11.74 -3.27
C GLU A 244 -12.70 10.39 -3.17
N GLY A 245 -12.01 9.30 -3.49
CA GLY A 245 -12.55 7.94 -3.51
C GLY A 245 -12.73 7.39 -4.93
N THR A 246 -12.22 8.08 -5.95
CA THR A 246 -12.20 7.58 -7.32
C THR A 246 -11.19 6.46 -7.44
N ILE A 247 -11.62 5.32 -7.99
CA ILE A 247 -10.75 4.18 -8.27
C ILE A 247 -10.17 4.29 -9.68
N PHE A 248 -8.87 4.08 -9.80
CA PHE A 248 -8.12 4.01 -11.04
C PHE A 248 -7.49 2.64 -11.21
N LEU A 249 -7.40 2.16 -12.44
CA LEU A 249 -6.62 0.99 -12.83
C LEU A 249 -5.37 1.46 -13.56
N LEU A 250 -4.21 1.22 -12.94
CA LEU A 250 -2.89 1.52 -13.45
C LEU A 250 -2.33 0.24 -14.09
N GLY A 251 -2.40 0.16 -15.42
CA GLY A 251 -1.86 -0.94 -16.20
C GLY A 251 -1.23 -0.43 -17.50
N GLY A 252 -1.35 -1.19 -18.58
CA GLY A 252 -0.88 -0.74 -19.91
C GLY A 252 -1.47 0.62 -20.35
N GLN A 253 -2.62 1.01 -19.79
CA GLN A 253 -3.16 2.36 -19.89
C GLN A 253 -3.84 2.74 -18.57
N LEU A 254 -3.67 3.98 -18.12
CA LEU A 254 -4.42 4.55 -17.00
C LEU A 254 -5.91 4.63 -17.35
N ARG A 255 -6.75 4.06 -16.50
CA ARG A 255 -8.21 4.10 -16.64
C ARG A 255 -8.87 4.45 -15.31
N LYS A 256 -9.92 5.24 -15.36
CA LYS A 256 -10.79 5.57 -14.23
C LYS A 256 -11.99 4.63 -14.22
N LEU A 257 -12.35 4.11 -13.05
CA LEU A 257 -13.61 3.41 -12.84
C LEU A 257 -14.73 4.43 -12.65
N ASP A 258 -15.74 4.36 -13.51
CA ASP A 258 -16.93 5.21 -13.49
C ASP A 258 -18.17 4.33 -13.53
N GLY A 259 -18.75 4.09 -12.36
CA GLY A 259 -19.83 3.11 -12.17
C GLY A 259 -19.38 1.70 -12.53
N SER A 260 -19.91 1.18 -13.64
CA SER A 260 -19.57 -0.14 -14.17
C SER A 260 -18.61 -0.09 -15.38
N ASN A 261 -18.01 1.07 -15.69
CA ASN A 261 -17.17 1.24 -16.89
C ASN A 261 -15.76 1.69 -16.54
N LEU A 262 -14.76 1.17 -17.26
CA LEU A 262 -13.38 1.65 -17.20
C LEU A 262 -13.14 2.65 -18.35
N LYS A 263 -12.99 3.92 -18.01
CA LYS A 263 -12.76 5.01 -18.98
C LYS A 263 -11.27 5.35 -19.08
N PRO A 264 -10.68 5.41 -20.28
CA PRO A 264 -9.34 5.95 -20.49
C PRO A 264 -9.13 7.31 -19.83
N VAL A 265 -8.01 7.48 -19.15
CA VAL A 265 -7.51 8.80 -18.74
C VAL A 265 -6.32 9.12 -19.63
N THR A 266 -6.48 10.13 -20.48
CA THR A 266 -5.42 10.61 -21.36
C THR A 266 -4.75 11.82 -20.74
N PHE A 267 -3.42 11.82 -20.75
CA PHE A 267 -2.64 12.99 -20.39
C PHE A 267 -1.43 13.09 -21.33
N SER A 268 -0.89 14.29 -21.47
CA SER A 268 0.37 14.53 -22.16
C SER A 268 1.30 15.24 -21.20
N ALA A 269 2.44 14.63 -20.93
CA ALA A 269 3.52 15.22 -20.17
C ALA A 269 4.75 15.31 -21.06
N ARG A 270 5.52 16.39 -20.91
CA ARG A 270 6.85 16.52 -21.52
C ARG A 270 7.87 16.48 -20.41
N MET A 271 8.80 15.52 -20.51
CA MET A 271 9.95 15.42 -19.62
C MET A 271 11.19 15.78 -20.41
N LYS A 272 11.99 16.72 -19.91
CA LYS A 272 13.34 16.93 -20.42
C LYS A 272 14.24 15.89 -19.77
N MET A 273 14.90 15.09 -20.59
CA MET A 273 15.88 14.10 -20.12
C MET A 273 17.29 14.59 -20.41
N ASP A 274 18.14 14.54 -19.40
CA ASP A 274 19.59 14.65 -19.58
C ASP A 274 20.17 13.25 -19.60
N LEU A 275 20.41 12.73 -20.81
CA LEU A 275 20.84 11.35 -21.01
C LEU A 275 22.26 11.10 -20.48
N ALA A 276 23.10 12.13 -20.37
CA ALA A 276 24.45 12.00 -19.83
C ALA A 276 24.41 11.82 -18.31
N GLU A 277 23.65 12.67 -17.61
CA GLU A 277 23.41 12.55 -16.18
C GLU A 277 22.65 11.26 -15.82
N GLU A 278 21.69 10.83 -16.65
CA GLU A 278 20.99 9.55 -16.47
C GLU A 278 21.97 8.37 -16.52
N ARG A 279 22.86 8.31 -17.51
CA ARG A 279 23.90 7.26 -17.58
C ARG A 279 24.87 7.32 -16.40
N ALA A 280 25.24 8.53 -15.94
CA ALA A 280 26.06 8.68 -14.74
C ALA A 280 25.36 8.12 -13.50
N ALA A 281 24.06 8.39 -13.33
CA ALA A 281 23.24 7.84 -12.26
C ALA A 281 23.10 6.31 -12.36
N MET A 282 22.89 5.77 -13.57
CA MET A 282 22.84 4.33 -13.81
C MET A 282 24.17 3.65 -13.45
N PHE A 283 25.30 4.21 -13.89
CA PHE A 283 26.63 3.70 -13.55
C PHE A 283 26.87 3.72 -12.05
N GLN A 284 26.50 4.81 -11.38
CA GLN A 284 26.60 4.94 -9.93
C GLN A 284 25.72 3.91 -9.21
N HIS A 285 24.52 3.64 -9.73
CA HIS A 285 23.66 2.59 -9.19
C HIS A 285 24.33 1.22 -9.29
N VAL A 286 24.82 0.83 -10.48
CA VAL A 286 25.53 -0.44 -10.69
C VAL A 286 26.76 -0.56 -9.78
N TYR A 287 27.55 0.51 -9.64
CA TYR A 287 28.68 0.58 -8.69
C TYR A 287 28.26 0.21 -7.27
N MET A 288 27.19 0.85 -6.77
CA MET A 288 26.72 0.60 -5.40
C MET A 288 26.19 -0.82 -5.24
N GLN A 289 25.46 -1.33 -6.24
CA GLN A 289 24.91 -2.68 -6.24
C GLN A 289 26.03 -3.72 -6.18
N GLN A 290 27.04 -3.61 -7.05
CA GLN A 290 28.18 -4.53 -7.07
C GLN A 290 28.98 -4.44 -5.77
N LYS A 291 29.22 -3.22 -5.26
CA LYS A 291 29.92 -2.98 -4.00
C LYS A 291 29.26 -3.64 -2.80
N GLN A 292 27.93 -3.57 -2.74
CA GLN A 292 27.18 -4.08 -1.60
C GLN A 292 26.82 -5.57 -1.71
N ARG A 293 26.83 -6.15 -2.91
CA ARG A 293 26.26 -7.47 -3.18
C ARG A 293 27.21 -8.47 -3.79
N PHE A 294 28.45 -8.09 -4.05
CA PHE A 294 29.43 -9.09 -4.46
C PHE A 294 29.54 -10.17 -3.38
N TYR A 295 29.55 -11.43 -3.81
CA TYR A 295 29.47 -12.57 -2.90
C TYR A 295 30.69 -12.73 -1.97
N THR A 296 31.76 -11.96 -2.21
CA THR A 296 32.88 -11.81 -1.28
C THR A 296 33.13 -10.33 -0.99
N GLU A 297 33.32 -9.98 0.27
CA GLU A 297 33.59 -8.58 0.66
C GLU A 297 34.86 -8.00 0.00
N GLN A 298 35.84 -8.86 -0.27
CA GLN A 298 37.12 -8.46 -0.87
C GLN A 298 37.11 -8.41 -2.40
N MET A 299 36.02 -8.82 -3.06
CA MET A 299 35.94 -8.90 -4.52
C MET A 299 37.14 -9.62 -5.17
N HIS A 300 37.56 -10.73 -4.59
CA HIS A 300 38.79 -11.45 -4.99
C HIS A 300 40.08 -10.61 -4.99
N GLY A 301 40.14 -9.56 -4.17
CA GLY A 301 41.27 -8.64 -4.08
C GLY A 301 41.28 -7.52 -5.13
N VAL A 302 40.20 -7.38 -5.91
CA VAL A 302 40.06 -6.26 -6.86
C VAL A 302 39.84 -4.95 -6.09
N ASP A 303 40.66 -3.94 -6.37
CA ASP A 303 40.41 -2.57 -5.93
C ASP A 303 39.23 -1.99 -6.73
N TRP A 304 38.03 -2.18 -6.19
CA TRP A 304 36.80 -1.75 -6.84
C TRP A 304 36.73 -0.24 -7.02
N GLU A 305 37.27 0.55 -6.11
CA GLU A 305 37.27 2.01 -6.24
C GLU A 305 38.15 2.45 -7.41
N ALA A 306 39.37 1.91 -7.49
CA ALA A 306 40.28 2.21 -8.59
C ALA A 306 39.73 1.74 -9.93
N MET A 307 39.17 0.53 -9.99
CA MET A 307 38.54 -0.02 -11.19
C MET A 307 37.35 0.85 -11.63
N THR A 308 36.47 1.23 -10.70
CA THR A 308 35.33 2.11 -10.97
C THR A 308 35.78 3.47 -11.52
N ALA A 309 36.79 4.09 -10.91
CA ALA A 309 37.32 5.37 -11.37
C ALA A 309 37.90 5.28 -12.80
N ASN A 310 38.57 4.16 -13.13
CA ASN A 310 39.12 3.90 -14.45
C ASN A 310 38.05 3.78 -15.55
N TYR A 311 36.85 3.32 -15.24
CA TYR A 311 35.76 3.21 -16.21
C TYR A 311 34.87 4.46 -16.22
N ARG A 312 34.64 5.10 -15.07
CA ARG A 312 33.81 6.31 -14.96
C ARG A 312 34.26 7.45 -15.88
N ARG A 313 35.56 7.59 -16.13
CA ARG A 313 36.11 8.64 -17.03
C ARG A 313 35.59 8.57 -18.47
N PHE A 314 35.07 7.42 -18.91
CA PHE A 314 34.54 7.26 -20.27
C PHE A 314 33.09 7.74 -20.40
N LEU A 315 32.34 7.89 -19.29
CA LEU A 315 30.92 8.27 -19.33
C LEU A 315 30.62 9.57 -20.11
N PRO A 316 31.42 10.64 -19.99
CA PRO A 316 31.18 11.87 -20.77
C PRO A 316 31.31 11.67 -22.30
N HIS A 317 31.94 10.58 -22.73
CA HIS A 317 32.17 10.25 -24.14
C HIS A 317 31.16 9.24 -24.71
N ILE A 318 30.25 8.73 -23.87
CA ILE A 318 29.22 7.77 -24.27
C ILE A 318 27.92 8.52 -24.55
N ALA A 319 27.48 8.46 -25.80
CA ALA A 319 26.27 9.13 -26.28
C ALA A 319 25.04 8.21 -26.41
N ASN A 320 25.23 6.89 -26.31
CA ASN A 320 24.17 5.90 -26.55
C ASN A 320 24.23 4.74 -25.54
N ASN A 321 23.15 3.94 -25.50
CA ASN A 321 23.01 2.85 -24.55
C ASN A 321 23.81 1.59 -24.92
N PHE A 322 24.22 1.46 -26.19
CA PHE A 322 25.02 0.33 -26.65
C PHE A 322 26.44 0.43 -26.09
N ASP A 323 27.12 1.55 -26.31
CA ASP A 323 28.47 1.77 -25.76
C ASP A 323 28.47 1.78 -24.22
N PHE A 324 27.36 2.24 -23.61
CA PHE A 324 27.19 2.16 -22.16
C PHE A 324 27.10 0.70 -21.68
N ALA A 325 26.34 -0.14 -22.38
CA ALA A 325 26.22 -1.57 -22.05
C ALA A 325 27.56 -2.30 -22.22
N GLU A 326 28.30 -2.02 -23.31
CA GLU A 326 29.65 -2.56 -23.53
C GLU A 326 30.60 -2.15 -22.39
N LEU A 327 30.58 -0.87 -22.00
CA LEU A 327 31.36 -0.37 -20.86
C LEU A 327 31.02 -1.12 -19.57
N LEU A 328 29.72 -1.33 -19.29
CA LEU A 328 29.28 -2.05 -18.10
C LEU A 328 29.70 -3.53 -18.15
N SER A 329 29.58 -4.18 -19.31
CA SER A 329 29.96 -5.58 -19.49
C SER A 329 31.45 -5.78 -19.20
N GLU A 330 32.32 -4.97 -19.81
CA GLU A 330 33.77 -5.00 -19.59
C GLU A 330 34.14 -4.70 -18.14
N TRP A 331 33.49 -3.74 -17.50
CA TRP A 331 33.80 -3.33 -16.12
C TRP A 331 33.37 -4.36 -15.07
N LEU A 332 32.24 -5.02 -15.28
CA LEU A 332 31.69 -6.01 -14.35
C LEU A 332 32.36 -7.38 -14.46
N GLY A 333 33.05 -7.65 -15.57
CA GLY A 333 33.79 -8.90 -15.82
C GLY A 333 33.00 -9.89 -16.64
#